data_AF-A0A6G9ZDV9-F1
#
_entry.id   AF-A0A6G9ZDV9-F1
#
_cell.length_a   1.000
_cell.length_b   1.000
_cell.length_c   1.000
_cell.angle_alpha   90.00
_cell.angle_beta   90.00
_cell.angle_gamma   90.00
#
_symmetry.space_group_name_H-M   'P 1'
#
loop_
_entity.id
_entity.type
_entity.pdbx_description
1 polymer ?
#
loop_
_entity_poly.entity_id
_entity_poly.type
_entity_poly.pdbx_seq_one_letter_code
_entity_poly.pdbx_strand_id
1 'polypeptide(L)'
;MTAIDQYAAAHAVTVLPSAHALIDVFDERVAPASALTDAAHALACLYRGLIADPSPIDERVRERIGELEAQIDTRVRGQRTRCAGAGSRSAGAVIGALAMAWALAAWAREHLSPRDVRLHRVWSLLAWINNFYTDVVTGDMPARWMRPPVTWDAIAAIRGELQR
;
A
#
# COMPACT_ATOMS: atom_id res chain seq x y z
N MET A 1 18.25 29.64 17.01
CA MET A 1 17.70 28.39 16.47
C MET A 1 18.40 27.25 17.20
N THR A 2 17.67 26.55 18.08
CA THR A 2 18.26 25.58 19.02
C THR A 2 18.42 24.20 18.36
N ALA A 3 19.27 23.34 18.94
CA ALA A 3 19.38 21.94 18.50
C ALA A 3 18.05 21.18 18.63
N ILE A 4 17.15 21.62 19.52
CA ILE A 4 15.79 21.09 19.68
C ILE A 4 14.91 21.52 18.50
N ASP A 5 15.04 22.76 18.01
CA ASP A 5 14.35 23.21 16.79
C ASP A 5 14.87 22.49 15.54
N GLN A 6 16.17 22.15 15.49
CA GLN A 6 16.75 21.35 14.41
C GLN A 6 16.36 19.88 14.49
N TYR A 7 16.23 19.31 15.70
CA TYR A 7 15.74 17.95 15.93
C TYR A 7 14.25 17.85 15.58
N ALA A 8 13.44 18.82 16.03
CA ALA A 8 12.05 18.94 15.65
C ALA A 8 11.89 19.19 14.16
N ALA A 9 12.72 20.01 13.50
CA ALA A 9 12.69 20.20 12.04
C ALA A 9 13.20 18.98 11.25
N ALA A 10 14.07 18.16 11.84
CA ALA A 10 14.51 16.88 11.28
C ALA A 10 13.49 15.74 11.51
N HIS A 11 12.50 15.93 12.39
CA HIS A 11 11.45 14.96 12.74
C HIS A 11 10.03 15.47 12.47
N ALA A 12 9.88 16.70 11.96
CA ALA A 12 8.60 17.28 11.63
C ALA A 12 8.21 16.91 10.19
N VAL A 13 6.99 16.40 10.11
CA VAL A 13 6.24 16.02 8.91
C VAL A 13 6.54 14.59 8.45
N THR A 14 5.81 13.65 9.06
CA THR A 14 5.34 12.46 8.34
C THR A 14 4.57 12.93 7.11
N VAL A 15 5.27 12.97 5.96
CA VAL A 15 4.73 13.36 4.65
C VAL A 15 3.68 12.36 4.15
N LEU A 16 3.76 11.13 4.64
CA LEU A 16 2.84 10.06 4.30
C LEU A 16 1.60 10.11 5.21
N PRO A 17 0.39 9.88 4.66
CA PRO A 17 -0.82 9.75 5.46
C PRO A 17 -0.71 8.59 6.46
N SER A 18 -1.56 8.59 7.50
CA SER A 18 -1.67 7.41 8.36
C SER A 18 -2.29 6.23 7.60
N ALA A 19 -2.04 5.01 8.07
CA ALA A 19 -2.63 3.81 7.49
C ALA A 19 -4.17 3.89 7.47
N HIS A 20 -4.75 4.44 8.53
CA HIS A 20 -6.19 4.64 8.66
C HIS A 20 -6.73 5.62 7.62
N ALA A 21 -6.06 6.75 7.41
CA ALA A 21 -6.46 7.73 6.41
C ALA A 21 -6.40 7.15 4.98
N LEU A 22 -5.40 6.32 4.67
CA LEU A 22 -5.37 5.61 3.40
C LEU A 22 -6.51 4.60 3.27
N ILE A 23 -6.81 3.83 4.31
CA ILE A 23 -7.91 2.87 4.30
C ILE A 23 -9.26 3.57 4.07
N ASP A 24 -9.50 4.72 4.71
CA ASP A 24 -10.73 5.49 4.49
C ASP A 24 -10.86 5.99 3.05
N VAL A 25 -9.73 6.35 2.42
CA VAL A 25 -9.68 6.71 0.99
C VAL A 25 -9.88 5.48 0.09
N PHE A 26 -9.36 4.32 0.46
CA PHE A 26 -9.53 3.07 -0.30
C PHE A 26 -10.96 2.56 -0.25
N ASP A 27 -11.62 2.73 0.91
CA ASP A 27 -13.01 2.36 1.17
C ASP A 27 -14.02 3.46 0.76
N GLU A 28 -13.56 4.52 0.10
CA GLU A 28 -14.39 5.65 -0.39
C GLU A 28 -15.18 6.39 0.71
N ARG A 29 -14.83 6.18 1.99
CA ARG A 29 -15.44 6.91 3.13
C ARG A 29 -15.06 8.38 3.13
N VAL A 30 -13.87 8.67 2.61
CA VAL A 30 -13.33 10.02 2.51
C VAL A 30 -12.82 10.23 1.09
N ALA A 31 -13.18 11.38 0.50
CA ALA A 31 -12.66 11.76 -0.80
C ALA A 31 -11.14 12.02 -0.73
N PRO A 32 -10.37 11.64 -1.75
CA PRO A 32 -8.97 12.03 -1.87
C PRO A 32 -8.81 13.55 -1.72
N ALA A 33 -7.93 13.98 -0.82
CA ALA A 33 -7.71 15.40 -0.51
C ALA A 33 -6.39 15.94 -1.11
N SER A 34 -5.60 15.08 -1.73
CA SER A 34 -4.30 15.40 -2.30
C SER A 34 -3.99 14.49 -3.48
N ALA A 35 -3.09 14.94 -4.34
CA ALA A 35 -2.65 14.15 -5.48
C ALA A 35 -1.85 12.89 -5.09
N LEU A 36 -1.41 12.75 -3.83
CA LEU A 36 -0.89 11.49 -3.28
C LEU A 36 -2.05 10.53 -2.97
N THR A 37 -3.06 11.01 -2.24
CA THR A 37 -4.25 10.21 -1.93
C THR A 37 -5.07 9.88 -3.17
N ASP A 38 -5.03 10.71 -4.22
CA ASP A 38 -5.64 10.42 -5.53
C ASP A 38 -4.97 9.21 -6.18
N ALA A 39 -3.63 9.20 -6.24
CA ALA A 39 -2.88 8.09 -6.80
C ALA A 39 -3.06 6.81 -5.98
N ALA A 40 -3.08 6.93 -4.65
CA ALA A 40 -3.35 5.81 -3.74
C ALA A 40 -4.77 5.25 -3.93
N HIS A 41 -5.77 6.11 -4.08
CA HIS A 41 -7.14 5.71 -4.40
C HIS A 41 -7.22 4.99 -5.75
N ALA A 42 -6.57 5.54 -6.78
CA ALA A 42 -6.51 4.91 -8.10
C ALA A 42 -5.87 3.51 -8.06
N LEU A 43 -4.81 3.31 -7.26
CA LEU A 43 -4.25 1.97 -7.01
C LEU A 43 -5.27 1.03 -6.37
N ALA A 44 -6.00 1.49 -5.35
CA ALA A 44 -7.03 0.68 -4.69
C ALA A 44 -8.15 0.28 -5.67
N CYS A 45 -8.60 1.19 -6.54
CA CYS A 45 -9.59 0.89 -7.57
C CYS A 45 -9.07 -0.14 -8.60
N LEU A 46 -7.83 -0.01 -9.05
CA LEU A 46 -7.21 -1.00 -9.95
C LEU A 46 -7.11 -2.38 -9.30
N TYR A 47 -6.64 -2.46 -8.05
CA TYR A 47 -6.56 -3.73 -7.35
C TYR A 47 -7.94 -4.34 -7.08
N ARG A 48 -8.96 -3.54 -6.73
CA ARG A 48 -10.34 -4.02 -6.61
C ARG A 48 -10.83 -4.63 -7.93
N GLY A 49 -10.60 -3.94 -9.04
CA GLY A 49 -10.93 -4.45 -10.38
C GLY A 49 -10.25 -5.78 -10.68
N LEU A 50 -8.92 -5.86 -10.45
CA LEU A 50 -8.13 -7.07 -10.66
C LEU A 50 -8.54 -8.26 -9.78
N ILE A 51 -9.02 -7.99 -8.56
CA ILE A 51 -9.45 -9.04 -7.63
C ILE A 51 -10.86 -9.53 -7.98
N ALA A 52 -11.75 -8.62 -8.39
CA ALA A 52 -13.11 -8.97 -8.82
C ALA A 52 -13.13 -9.73 -10.16
N ASP A 53 -12.34 -9.27 -11.12
CA ASP A 53 -12.11 -9.94 -12.39
C ASP A 53 -10.60 -9.98 -12.69
N PRO A 54 -9.94 -11.13 -12.52
CA PRO A 54 -8.51 -11.28 -12.79
C PRO A 54 -8.19 -11.54 -14.27
N SER A 55 -9.20 -11.58 -15.15
CA SER A 55 -9.02 -11.79 -16.60
C SER A 55 -8.18 -10.72 -17.32
N PRO A 56 -8.19 -9.42 -16.95
CA PRO A 56 -7.48 -8.36 -17.64
C PRO A 56 -6.08 -8.09 -17.04
N ILE A 57 -5.36 -9.09 -16.51
CA ILE A 57 -3.92 -8.90 -16.19
C ILE A 57 -3.15 -8.85 -17.51
N ASP A 58 -3.29 -7.74 -18.22
CA ASP A 58 -2.49 -7.35 -19.37
C ASP A 58 -1.30 -6.47 -18.91
N GLU A 59 -0.38 -6.24 -19.83
CA GLU A 59 0.79 -5.40 -19.57
C GLU A 59 0.40 -3.95 -19.22
N ARG A 60 -0.76 -3.46 -19.70
CA ARG A 60 -1.23 -2.09 -19.49
C ARG A 60 -1.64 -1.84 -18.04
N VAL A 61 -2.31 -2.80 -17.40
CA VAL A 61 -2.65 -2.66 -15.97
C VAL A 61 -1.38 -2.66 -15.12
N ARG A 62 -0.39 -3.47 -15.48
CA ARG A 62 0.92 -3.49 -14.80
C ARG A 62 1.67 -2.17 -14.95
N GLU A 63 1.76 -1.67 -16.16
CA GLU A 63 2.34 -0.36 -16.46
C GLU A 63 1.62 0.73 -15.66
N ARG A 64 0.28 0.71 -15.64
CA ARG A 64 -0.50 1.71 -14.91
C ARG A 64 -0.27 1.68 -13.40
N ILE A 65 -0.15 0.49 -12.80
CA ILE A 65 0.21 0.36 -11.38
C ILE A 65 1.61 0.95 -11.15
N GLY A 66 2.59 0.60 -11.99
CA GLY A 66 3.95 1.14 -11.91
C GLY A 66 4.01 2.66 -12.05
N GLU A 67 3.20 3.24 -12.94
CA GLU A 67 3.08 4.70 -13.09
C GLU A 67 2.54 5.37 -11.83
N LEU A 68 1.51 4.80 -11.20
CA LEU A 68 0.91 5.36 -9.98
C LEU A 68 1.88 5.24 -8.80
N GLU A 69 2.59 4.12 -8.67
CA GLU A 69 3.65 3.97 -7.67
C GLU A 69 4.76 5.02 -7.89
N ALA A 70 5.21 5.21 -9.13
CA ALA A 70 6.21 6.23 -9.47
C ALA A 70 5.72 7.67 -9.24
N GLN A 71 4.43 7.95 -9.45
CA GLN A 71 3.83 9.26 -9.12
C GLN A 71 3.85 9.53 -7.62
N ILE A 72 3.50 8.53 -6.80
CA ILE A 72 3.59 8.61 -5.33
C ILE A 72 5.05 8.85 -4.93
N ASP A 73 5.99 8.08 -5.49
CA ASP A 73 7.40 8.23 -5.19
C ASP A 73 7.96 9.60 -5.56
N THR A 74 7.56 10.14 -6.70
CA THR A 74 7.98 11.47 -7.15
C THR A 74 7.50 12.54 -6.19
N ARG A 75 6.28 12.40 -5.67
CA ARG A 75 5.70 13.34 -4.70
C ARG A 75 6.41 13.27 -3.36
N VAL A 76 6.65 12.06 -2.87
CA VAL A 76 7.40 11.82 -1.61
C VAL A 76 8.85 12.30 -1.73
N ARG A 77 9.54 12.05 -2.86
CA ARG A 77 10.90 12.53 -3.12
C ARG A 77 10.99 14.04 -3.33
N GLY A 78 9.99 14.63 -3.97
CA GLY A 78 9.84 16.09 -4.13
C GLY A 78 9.71 16.84 -2.80
N GLN A 79 9.45 16.12 -1.71
CA GLN A 79 9.31 16.63 -0.34
C GLN A 79 10.53 16.32 0.57
N ARG A 80 11.63 15.82 -0.02
CA ARG A 80 12.98 15.76 0.57
C ARG A 80 13.11 14.90 1.85
N THR A 81 13.06 13.57 1.69
CA THR A 81 13.81 12.63 2.54
C THR A 81 14.40 11.50 1.68
N ARG A 82 15.72 11.30 1.76
CA ARG A 82 16.44 10.25 1.04
C ARG A 82 16.10 8.89 1.65
N CYS A 83 15.12 8.18 1.11
CA CYS A 83 14.91 6.75 1.40
C CYS A 83 15.61 5.82 0.38
N ALA A 84 16.44 6.35 -0.53
CA ALA A 84 17.08 5.54 -1.57
C ALA A 84 18.39 4.91 -1.08
N GLY A 85 18.28 3.88 -0.24
CA GLY A 85 19.29 2.83 -0.13
C GLY A 85 18.92 1.70 -1.09
N ALA A 86 19.87 1.25 -1.93
CA ALA A 86 19.67 0.15 -2.87
C ALA A 86 19.13 -1.09 -2.14
N GLY A 87 17.84 -1.41 -2.33
CA GLY A 87 17.15 -2.51 -1.64
C GLY A 87 15.85 -2.14 -0.92
N SER A 88 15.57 -0.84 -0.72
CA SER A 88 14.31 -0.30 -0.21
C SER A 88 13.23 -0.32 -1.30
N ARG A 89 12.08 -1.00 -1.08
CA ARG A 89 10.88 -0.74 -1.89
C ARG A 89 10.40 0.69 -1.62
N SER A 90 9.98 1.36 -2.67
CA SER A 90 9.62 2.77 -2.68
C SER A 90 8.28 3.05 -1.96
N ALA A 91 7.99 4.31 -1.63
CA ALA A 91 6.77 4.67 -0.91
C ALA A 91 5.51 4.28 -1.70
N GLY A 92 5.56 4.45 -3.02
CA GLY A 92 4.53 3.97 -3.95
C GLY A 92 4.28 2.48 -3.82
N ALA A 93 5.35 1.66 -3.80
CA ALA A 93 5.22 0.22 -3.67
C ALA A 93 4.66 -0.24 -2.31
N VAL A 94 4.95 0.48 -1.22
CA VAL A 94 4.36 0.17 0.09
C VAL A 94 2.87 0.52 0.12
N ILE A 95 2.50 1.69 -0.40
CA ILE A 95 1.10 2.12 -0.51
C ILE A 95 0.33 1.18 -1.43
N GLY A 96 0.93 0.75 -2.55
CA GLY A 96 0.35 -0.25 -3.45
C GLY A 96 0.10 -1.59 -2.77
N ALA A 97 1.04 -2.05 -1.94
CA ALA A 97 0.84 -3.27 -1.15
C ALA A 97 -0.33 -3.14 -0.15
N LEU A 98 -0.46 -1.99 0.52
CA LEU A 98 -1.58 -1.74 1.44
C LEU A 98 -2.93 -1.68 0.68
N ALA A 99 -2.97 -0.98 -0.45
CA ALA A 99 -4.15 -0.89 -1.31
C ALA A 99 -4.62 -2.27 -1.79
N MET A 100 -3.68 -3.11 -2.24
CA MET A 100 -3.97 -4.48 -2.68
C MET A 100 -4.46 -5.37 -1.54
N ALA A 101 -3.79 -5.33 -0.38
CA ALA A 101 -4.17 -6.12 0.78
C ALA A 101 -5.55 -5.73 1.31
N TRP A 102 -5.88 -4.43 1.30
CA TRP A 102 -7.19 -3.94 1.65
C TRP A 102 -8.26 -4.43 0.68
N ALA A 103 -8.04 -4.25 -0.63
CA ALA A 103 -8.98 -4.70 -1.66
C ALA A 103 -9.25 -6.21 -1.55
N LEU A 104 -8.21 -7.00 -1.24
CA LEU A 104 -8.34 -8.44 -1.03
C LEU A 104 -9.13 -8.79 0.23
N ALA A 105 -8.88 -8.10 1.34
CA ALA A 105 -9.63 -8.30 2.58
C ALA A 105 -11.11 -7.93 2.43
N ALA A 106 -11.39 -6.83 1.72
CA ALA A 106 -12.74 -6.41 1.41
C ALA A 106 -13.47 -7.47 0.57
N TRP A 107 -12.85 -7.95 -0.51
CA TRP A 107 -13.40 -9.00 -1.36
C TRP A 107 -13.62 -10.31 -0.57
N ALA A 108 -12.63 -10.76 0.19
CA ALA A 108 -12.70 -11.99 0.96
C ALA A 108 -13.82 -11.95 2.01
N ARG A 109 -14.02 -10.81 2.67
CA ARG A 109 -15.12 -10.58 3.61
C ARG A 109 -16.50 -10.72 2.96
N GLU A 110 -16.62 -10.34 1.69
CA GLU A 110 -17.90 -10.36 0.96
C GLU A 110 -18.20 -11.72 0.32
N HIS A 111 -17.17 -12.50 -0.04
CA HIS A 111 -17.32 -13.71 -0.85
C HIS A 111 -17.02 -15.02 -0.10
N LEU A 112 -16.32 -14.97 1.03
CA LEU A 112 -15.96 -16.16 1.80
C LEU A 112 -16.82 -16.33 3.04
N SER A 113 -16.99 -17.57 3.47
CA SER A 113 -17.62 -17.87 4.76
C SER A 113 -16.76 -17.32 5.90
N PRO A 114 -17.36 -16.83 7.01
CA PRO A 114 -16.62 -16.48 8.22
C PRO A 114 -15.78 -17.62 8.81
N ARG A 115 -16.05 -18.88 8.44
CA ARG A 115 -15.28 -20.06 8.86
C ARG A 115 -14.19 -20.47 7.86
N ASP A 116 -14.07 -19.78 6.74
CA ASP A 116 -13.06 -20.07 5.73
C ASP A 116 -11.67 -19.62 6.21
N VAL A 117 -10.71 -20.54 6.24
CA VAL A 117 -9.34 -20.26 6.67
C VAL A 117 -8.66 -19.22 5.78
N ARG A 118 -9.06 -19.10 4.51
CA ARG A 118 -8.54 -18.08 3.57
C ARG A 118 -8.87 -16.67 4.05
N LEU A 119 -10.04 -16.46 4.67
CA LEU A 119 -10.40 -15.18 5.27
C LEU A 119 -9.37 -14.79 6.35
N HIS A 120 -9.08 -15.67 7.30
CA HIS A 120 -8.07 -15.42 8.34
C HIS A 120 -6.68 -15.10 7.79
N ARG A 121 -6.26 -15.78 6.71
CA ARG A 121 -4.97 -15.52 6.05
C ARG A 121 -4.91 -14.12 5.45
N VAL A 122 -5.96 -13.72 4.73
CA VAL A 122 -6.05 -12.40 4.10
C VAL A 122 -6.08 -11.28 5.16
N TRP A 123 -6.83 -11.46 6.25
CA TRP A 123 -6.83 -10.50 7.36
C TRP A 123 -5.47 -10.40 8.06
N SER A 124 -4.77 -11.53 8.22
CA SER A 124 -3.41 -11.54 8.77
C SER A 124 -2.41 -10.81 7.87
N LEU A 125 -2.53 -10.99 6.55
CA LEU A 125 -1.74 -10.27 5.55
C LEU A 125 -1.99 -8.76 5.62
N LEU A 126 -3.26 -8.34 5.68
CA LEU A 126 -3.63 -6.93 5.82
C LEU A 126 -3.05 -6.33 7.11
N ALA A 127 -3.19 -7.02 8.25
CA ALA A 127 -2.66 -6.55 9.53
C ALA A 127 -1.13 -6.38 9.48
N TRP A 128 -0.42 -7.35 8.89
CA TRP A 128 1.02 -7.26 8.76
C TRP A 128 1.46 -6.13 7.81
N ILE A 129 0.78 -5.91 6.67
CA ILE A 129 1.08 -4.78 5.76
C ILE A 129 0.74 -3.43 6.41
N ASN A 130 -0.36 -3.35 7.17
CA ASN A 130 -0.75 -2.15 7.90
C ASN A 130 0.30 -1.74 8.94
N ASN A 131 0.77 -2.72 9.74
CA ASN A 131 1.83 -2.50 10.71
C ASN A 131 3.13 -2.07 9.99
N PHE A 132 3.50 -2.76 8.93
CA PHE A 132 4.66 -2.42 8.12
C PHE A 132 4.59 -1.00 7.55
N TYR A 133 3.43 -0.57 7.02
CA TYR A 133 3.24 0.80 6.56
C TYR A 133 3.33 1.80 7.72
N THR A 134 2.75 1.48 8.86
CA THR A 134 2.82 2.32 10.06
C THR A 134 4.27 2.52 10.50
N ASP A 135 5.07 1.46 10.57
CA ASP A 135 6.50 1.53 10.90
C ASP A 135 7.30 2.37 9.88
N VAL A 136 6.91 2.34 8.61
CA VAL A 136 7.48 3.19 7.55
C VAL A 136 7.10 4.65 7.75
N VAL A 137 5.86 4.94 8.13
CA VAL A 137 5.37 6.30 8.39
C VAL A 137 6.04 6.87 9.64
N THR A 138 6.17 6.10 10.71
CA THR A 138 6.78 6.55 11.96
C THR A 138 8.30 6.59 11.92
N GLY A 139 8.92 5.96 10.91
CA GLY A 139 10.38 5.90 10.77
C GLY A 139 11.04 4.89 11.72
N ASP A 140 10.25 4.05 12.38
CA ASP A 140 10.73 3.05 13.35
C ASP A 140 11.37 1.82 12.69
N MET A 141 11.20 1.65 11.36
CA MET A 141 11.69 0.49 10.65
C MET A 141 13.13 0.64 10.12
N PRO A 142 14.06 -0.26 10.46
CA PRO A 142 15.40 -0.25 9.88
C PRO A 142 15.33 -0.55 8.37
N ALA A 143 16.01 0.26 7.55
CA ALA A 143 15.92 0.23 6.08
C ALA A 143 16.17 -1.14 5.41
N ARG A 144 16.82 -2.06 6.11
CA ARG A 144 17.06 -3.45 5.68
C ARG A 144 15.81 -4.35 5.65
N TRP A 145 14.70 -3.95 6.27
CA TRP A 145 13.49 -4.80 6.41
C TRP A 145 12.37 -4.41 5.44
N MET A 146 12.65 -3.49 4.51
CA MET A 146 11.70 -2.96 3.51
C MET A 146 11.39 -3.92 2.35
N ARG A 147 10.92 -5.12 2.63
CA ARG A 147 10.35 -5.99 1.59
C ARG A 147 8.90 -6.33 1.92
N PRO A 148 7.92 -5.50 1.51
CA PRO A 148 6.55 -5.97 1.45
C PRO A 148 6.47 -7.14 0.45
N PRO A 149 5.45 -8.00 0.54
CA PRO A 149 5.28 -9.16 -0.31
C PRO A 149 5.18 -8.66 -1.75
N VAL A 150 5.70 -9.42 -2.70
CA VAL A 150 5.51 -9.10 -4.12
C VAL A 150 4.01 -9.13 -4.37
N THR A 151 3.45 -7.98 -4.72
CA THR A 151 2.00 -7.77 -4.88
C THR A 151 1.42 -8.72 -5.93
N TRP A 152 2.22 -9.06 -6.95
CA TRP A 152 1.85 -9.97 -8.03
C TRP A 152 1.87 -11.45 -7.65
N ASP A 153 2.89 -11.91 -6.90
CA ASP A 153 2.95 -13.30 -6.45
C ASP A 153 1.80 -13.60 -5.48
N ALA A 154 1.40 -12.61 -4.67
CA ALA A 154 0.22 -12.70 -3.84
C ALA A 154 -1.06 -12.84 -4.69
N ILE A 155 -1.30 -11.95 -5.66
CA ILE A 155 -2.45 -12.03 -6.58
C ILE A 155 -2.47 -13.37 -7.33
N ALA A 156 -1.31 -13.85 -7.80
CA ALA A 156 -1.19 -15.12 -8.52
C ALA A 156 -1.37 -16.35 -7.61
N ALA A 157 -0.87 -16.32 -6.37
CA ALA A 157 -1.08 -17.38 -5.38
C ALA A 157 -2.56 -17.47 -4.99
N ILE A 158 -3.20 -16.32 -4.77
CA ILE A 158 -4.63 -16.21 -4.49
C ILE A 158 -5.45 -16.73 -5.67
N ARG A 159 -5.04 -16.45 -6.92
CA ARG A 159 -5.65 -17.06 -8.13
C ARG A 159 -5.66 -18.58 -8.07
N GLY A 160 -4.56 -19.20 -7.64
CA GLY A 160 -4.46 -20.65 -7.48
C GLY A 160 -5.27 -21.21 -6.33
N GLU A 161 -5.52 -20.42 -5.27
CA GLU A 161 -6.28 -20.83 -4.07
C GLU A 161 -7.79 -20.54 -4.17
N LEU A 162 -8.22 -19.61 -5.03
CA LEU A 162 -9.64 -19.29 -5.27
C LEU A 162 -10.26 -20.12 -6.40
N GLN A 163 -9.46 -20.62 -7.35
CA GLN A 163 -9.92 -21.51 -8.42
C GLN A 163 -9.97 -23.00 -8.04
N ARG A 164 -9.54 -23.36 -6.82
CA ARG A 164 -9.62 -24.72 -6.25
C ARG A 164 -10.72 -24.79 -5.20
#